data_AF-A0A2T4WGQ7-F1
#
_entry.id   AF-A0A2T4WGQ7-F1
#
_cell.length_a   1.000
_cell.length_b   1.000
_cell.length_c   1.000
_cell.angle_alpha   90.00
_cell.angle_beta   90.00
_cell.angle_gamma   90.00
#
_symmetry.space_group_name_H-M   'P 1'
#
loop_
_entity.id
_entity.type
_entity.pdbx_description
1 polymer ?
#
loop_
_entity_poly.entity_id
_entity_poly.type
_entity_poly.pdbx_seq_one_letter_code
_entity_poly.pdbx_strand_id
1 'polypeptide(L)'
;MRKGHLLLLLCLCLWSAQAQNALHGLYTPVQLGQDTTRILLSDYVIDEEISSLSLPEGLQNISTNPQELVLVGQLKEKMSSLSFNHQGKTENLVLVKPSAQAVEINIPRKAIGKKKELRLIGAFNNWNRGSAPLKETRKHYSGNYLLEPGRYEYKLYLDGQEMVDPANPNKVSNGMGSFNNILLVEGDSIKPGGFAVSLDRQVVSVRRIPPAEPHLIVMWNNQVLASPCKRSYPSSCISQIPEEAKKIKRSYIRIYSYLGESKGRDQIIPLEYGEPVTSAEQLDRSDWHNARLYFLMVDRFKDGDTTNNQPVPDTAIHPKANYYGGDLAGVDQKIKDNYFQNLGINSIWLSPITQNPDDAWGLWNKGKVTTKFSGYHGYWPISNIRVDYRFGKSADFTQIIDDAHADDLNLILDYVANHVHINHPIYQNNKDWATNLYLPDGTKNTEKWDEYRLTTWFDDHLPTLDLRRKEIVDPMVDSALFWVKNYDLDGFRHDATKH
;
A
#
# COMPACT_ATOMS: atom_id res chain seq x y z
N MET A 1 32.98 50.55 51.06
CA MET A 1 32.25 49.54 51.86
C MET A 1 31.98 48.31 50.99
N ARG A 2 32.06 47.14 51.61
CA ARG A 2 32.43 45.84 51.01
C ARG A 2 31.39 45.24 50.05
N LYS A 3 31.94 44.55 49.04
CA LYS A 3 31.31 43.53 48.20
C LYS A 3 30.74 42.38 49.07
N GLY A 4 29.56 41.88 48.71
CA GLY A 4 29.01 40.62 49.20
C GLY A 4 28.34 39.88 48.04
N HIS A 5 28.98 38.82 47.56
CA HIS A 5 28.46 37.91 46.56
C HIS A 5 27.42 36.98 47.20
N LEU A 6 26.21 36.91 46.63
CA LEU A 6 25.27 35.83 46.90
C LEU A 6 25.23 34.93 45.66
N LEU A 7 25.89 33.77 45.75
CA LEU A 7 25.80 32.69 44.77
C LEU A 7 24.42 32.04 44.92
N LEU A 8 23.56 32.16 43.91
CA LEU A 8 22.37 31.31 43.77
C LEU A 8 22.79 30.08 42.94
N LEU A 9 22.88 28.91 43.57
CA LEU A 9 22.98 27.64 42.87
C LEU A 9 21.66 27.37 42.14
N LEU A 10 21.65 27.51 40.81
CA LEU A 10 20.63 26.89 39.97
C LEU A 10 20.97 25.41 39.80
N CYS A 11 20.26 24.55 40.53
CA CYS A 11 20.13 23.14 40.17
C CYS A 11 19.32 23.03 38.87
N LEU A 12 20.01 22.96 37.74
CA LEU A 12 19.45 22.47 36.48
C LEU A 12 19.25 20.96 36.60
N CYS A 13 18.07 20.55 37.08
CA CYS A 13 17.55 19.22 36.84
C CYS A 13 17.21 19.11 35.35
N LEU A 14 18.18 18.70 34.54
CA LEU A 14 17.94 18.17 33.20
C LEU A 14 17.25 16.81 33.35
N TRP A 15 15.92 16.82 33.42
CA TRP A 15 15.15 15.62 33.11
C TRP A 15 15.17 15.46 31.59
N SER A 16 16.09 14.63 31.11
CA SER A 16 16.04 14.05 29.77
C SER A 16 14.90 13.03 29.74
N ALA A 17 13.67 13.51 29.56
CA ALA A 17 12.58 12.68 29.10
C ALA A 17 12.63 12.63 27.57
N GLN A 18 13.57 11.85 27.02
CA GLN A 18 13.38 11.33 25.68
C GLN A 18 12.28 10.27 25.77
N ALA A 19 11.03 10.71 25.66
CA ALA A 19 9.96 9.84 25.25
C ALA A 19 10.33 9.32 23.86
N GLN A 20 10.54 8.01 23.79
CA GLN A 20 10.96 7.28 22.60
C GLN A 20 9.79 7.34 21.62
N ASN A 21 9.83 8.30 20.70
CA ASN A 21 8.94 8.32 19.55
C ASN A 21 9.07 6.97 18.82
N ALA A 22 7.95 6.27 18.65
CA ALA A 22 7.82 5.13 17.75
C ALA A 22 7.85 5.60 16.28
N LEU A 23 8.87 6.38 15.90
CA LEU A 23 8.91 7.21 14.69
C LEU A 23 8.99 6.40 13.38
N HIS A 24 9.25 5.09 13.41
CA HIS A 24 9.53 4.29 12.21
C HIS A 24 8.63 3.07 11.98
N GLY A 25 7.47 3.02 12.65
CA GLY A 25 6.48 1.96 12.43
C GLY A 25 7.03 0.53 12.57
N LEU A 26 6.26 -0.46 12.13
CA LEU A 26 6.72 -1.85 12.06
C LEU A 26 7.26 -2.14 10.65
N TYR A 27 8.49 -2.63 10.56
CA TYR A 27 9.13 -2.90 9.28
C TYR A 27 8.45 -4.04 8.52
N THR A 28 7.92 -3.76 7.34
CA THR A 28 7.34 -4.80 6.48
C THR A 28 8.43 -5.81 6.08
N PRO A 29 8.18 -7.13 6.16
CA PRO A 29 9.13 -8.12 5.67
C PRO A 29 9.47 -7.92 4.19
N VAL A 30 10.77 -7.97 3.86
CA VAL A 30 11.24 -7.84 2.47
C VAL A 30 11.15 -9.17 1.77
N GLN A 31 10.43 -9.20 0.65
CA GLN A 31 10.48 -10.30 -0.30
C GLN A 31 11.76 -10.17 -1.13
N LEU A 32 12.66 -11.14 -1.01
CA LEU A 32 13.90 -11.14 -1.77
C LEU A 32 13.61 -11.42 -3.25
N GLY A 33 14.29 -10.67 -4.12
CA GLY A 33 14.43 -11.00 -5.53
C GLY A 33 15.26 -12.27 -5.73
N GLN A 34 15.17 -12.86 -6.92
CA GLN A 34 15.88 -14.10 -7.27
C GLN A 34 17.39 -13.91 -7.40
N ASP A 35 17.80 -12.79 -8.02
CA ASP A 35 19.21 -12.49 -8.28
C ASP A 35 19.73 -11.36 -7.39
N THR A 36 18.92 -10.30 -7.23
CA THR A 36 19.32 -9.10 -6.51
C THR A 36 18.10 -8.47 -5.84
N THR A 37 18.28 -7.98 -4.62
CA THR A 37 17.28 -7.19 -3.90
C THR A 37 17.88 -5.85 -3.53
N ARG A 38 17.22 -4.76 -3.93
CA ARG A 38 17.57 -3.40 -3.53
C ARG A 38 16.70 -2.98 -2.37
N ILE A 39 17.32 -2.50 -1.28
CA ILE A 39 16.63 -1.98 -0.10
C ILE A 39 17.16 -0.58 0.16
N LEU A 40 16.28 0.41 0.15
CA LEU A 40 16.61 1.77 0.58
C LEU A 40 16.48 1.82 2.09
N LEU A 41 17.56 2.20 2.77
CA LEU A 41 17.57 2.24 4.23
C LEU A 41 16.70 3.38 4.77
N SER A 42 16.54 4.45 3.99
CA SER A 42 15.62 5.57 4.27
C SER A 42 14.16 5.16 4.43
N ASP A 43 13.77 4.00 3.88
CA ASP A 43 12.40 3.48 4.02
C ASP A 43 12.13 2.91 5.43
N TYR A 44 13.20 2.65 6.20
CA TYR A 44 13.14 2.04 7.53
C TYR A 44 13.70 2.97 8.60
N VAL A 45 14.79 3.67 8.29
CA VAL A 45 15.50 4.57 9.22
C VAL A 45 15.66 5.92 8.53
N ILE A 46 14.98 6.95 9.03
CA ILE A 46 14.92 8.28 8.40
C ILE A 46 16.01 9.16 8.99
N ASP A 47 16.89 9.69 8.14
CA ASP A 47 17.96 10.64 8.52
C ASP A 47 18.94 10.12 9.59
N GLU A 48 19.11 8.80 9.70
CA GLU A 48 20.08 8.20 10.64
C GLU A 48 21.09 7.29 9.93
N GLU A 49 22.31 7.26 10.47
CA GLU A 49 23.38 6.43 9.96
C GLU A 49 23.37 5.02 10.58
N ILE A 50 23.61 4.02 9.74
CA ILE A 50 23.81 2.64 10.18
C ILE A 50 25.27 2.44 10.58
N SER A 51 25.50 2.10 11.85
CA SER A 51 26.85 1.89 12.40
C SER A 51 27.39 0.48 12.14
N SER A 52 26.52 -0.52 12.00
CA SER A 52 26.91 -1.88 11.63
C SER A 52 25.77 -2.66 11.01
N LEU A 53 26.09 -3.60 10.12
CA LEU A 53 25.15 -4.49 9.44
C LEU A 53 25.59 -5.95 9.63
N SER A 54 24.64 -6.83 9.95
CA SER A 54 24.80 -8.27 9.99
C SER A 54 23.79 -8.93 9.04
N LEU A 55 24.29 -9.73 8.10
CA LEU A 55 23.46 -10.42 7.12
C LEU A 55 23.35 -11.91 7.47
N PRO A 56 22.21 -12.55 7.18
CA PRO A 56 22.07 -13.99 7.32
C PRO A 56 22.94 -14.72 6.30
N GLU A 57 23.23 -16.00 6.57
CA GLU A 57 24.09 -16.81 5.72
C GLU A 57 23.53 -16.96 4.29
N GLY A 58 24.43 -16.86 3.30
CA GLY A 58 24.09 -16.97 1.88
C GLY A 58 23.81 -15.64 1.18
N LEU A 59 23.69 -14.54 1.93
CA LEU A 59 23.53 -13.19 1.38
C LEU A 59 24.78 -12.34 1.56
N GLN A 60 25.00 -11.43 0.61
CA GLN A 60 26.06 -10.42 0.64
C GLN A 60 25.49 -9.07 0.22
N ASN A 61 25.97 -7.98 0.85
CA ASN A 61 25.69 -6.62 0.39
C ASN A 61 26.85 -6.14 -0.50
N ILE A 62 26.56 -5.79 -1.75
CA ILE A 62 27.54 -5.26 -2.70
C ILE A 62 27.44 -3.74 -2.91
N SER A 63 26.50 -3.09 -2.21
CA SER A 63 26.35 -1.63 -2.28
C SER A 63 27.55 -0.92 -1.67
N THR A 64 28.02 0.13 -2.35
CA THR A 64 28.97 1.11 -1.80
C THR A 64 28.26 2.35 -1.24
N ASN A 65 26.95 2.47 -1.47
CA ASN A 65 26.13 3.58 -0.97
C ASN A 65 25.67 3.27 0.46
N PRO A 66 26.00 4.09 1.47
CA PRO A 66 25.61 3.84 2.86
C PRO A 66 24.09 3.95 3.12
N GLN A 67 23.32 4.52 2.20
CA GLN A 67 21.85 4.64 2.30
C GLN A 67 21.11 3.49 1.63
N GLU A 68 21.82 2.51 1.08
CA GLU A 68 21.23 1.45 0.27
C GLU A 68 21.92 0.11 0.52
N LEU A 69 21.13 -0.96 0.59
CA LEU A 69 21.61 -2.32 0.51
C LEU A 69 21.30 -2.89 -0.88
N VAL A 70 22.31 -3.50 -1.51
CA VAL A 70 22.15 -4.31 -2.72
C VAL A 70 22.52 -5.73 -2.35
N LEU A 71 21.50 -6.52 -2.00
CA LEU A 71 21.66 -7.89 -1.54
C LEU A 71 21.72 -8.83 -2.74
N VAL A 72 22.77 -9.65 -2.79
CA VAL A 72 22.97 -10.73 -3.77
C VAL A 72 23.19 -12.05 -3.07
N GLY A 73 23.02 -13.15 -3.81
CA GLY A 73 23.09 -14.51 -3.29
C GLY A 73 21.71 -15.05 -2.94
N GLN A 74 21.67 -16.17 -2.21
CA GLN A 74 20.44 -16.84 -1.86
C GLN A 74 20.38 -17.13 -0.37
N LEU A 75 19.26 -16.76 0.25
CA LEU A 75 18.99 -17.11 1.63
C LEU A 75 18.89 -18.64 1.75
N LYS A 76 19.62 -19.22 2.71
CA LYS A 76 19.60 -20.68 2.91
C LYS A 76 18.25 -21.20 3.38
N GLU A 77 17.62 -20.45 4.27
CA GLU A 77 16.32 -20.79 4.85
C GLU A 77 15.20 -19.97 4.20
N LYS A 78 13.93 -20.40 4.37
CA LYS A 78 12.80 -19.69 3.79
C LYS A 78 12.63 -18.27 4.35
N MET A 79 12.93 -18.06 5.63
CA MET A 79 12.96 -16.73 6.23
C MET A 79 14.14 -16.61 7.18
N SER A 80 14.67 -15.40 7.28
CA SER A 80 15.66 -15.01 8.28
C SER A 80 15.53 -13.51 8.54
N SER A 81 16.45 -12.93 9.28
CA SER A 81 16.50 -11.49 9.49
C SER A 81 17.91 -10.97 9.26
N LEU A 82 18.03 -9.84 8.56
CA LEU A 82 19.22 -9.01 8.72
C LEU A 82 19.09 -8.18 9.99
N SER A 83 20.22 -7.76 10.55
CA SER A 83 20.27 -6.90 11.72
C SER A 83 21.15 -5.69 11.43
N PHE A 84 20.75 -4.52 11.92
CA PHE A 84 21.55 -3.31 11.82
C PHE A 84 21.45 -2.49 13.10
N ASN A 85 22.51 -1.72 13.35
CA ASN A 85 22.60 -0.83 14.50
C ASN A 85 22.52 0.63 14.05
N HIS A 86 21.71 1.41 14.75
CA HIS A 86 21.57 2.86 14.56
C HIS A 86 21.21 3.50 15.90
N GLN A 87 21.74 4.69 16.19
CA GLN A 87 21.52 5.40 17.48
C GLN A 87 21.65 4.54 18.76
N GLY A 88 22.55 3.53 18.76
CA GLY A 88 22.72 2.62 19.90
C GLY A 88 21.61 1.58 20.09
N LYS A 89 20.68 1.44 19.13
CA LYS A 89 19.64 0.40 19.07
C LYS A 89 19.99 -0.63 18.01
N THR A 90 19.60 -1.87 18.25
CA THR A 90 19.65 -2.96 17.28
C THR A 90 18.25 -3.26 16.77
N GLU A 91 18.05 -3.16 15.47
CA GLU A 91 16.81 -3.54 14.81
C GLU A 91 17.06 -4.56 13.71
N ASN A 92 15.98 -5.16 13.23
CA ASN A 92 15.98 -6.30 12.34
C ASN A 92 14.93 -6.13 11.26
N LEU A 93 15.31 -6.52 10.05
CA LEU A 93 14.41 -6.60 8.90
C LEU A 93 14.26 -8.07 8.51
N VAL A 94 13.02 -8.56 8.54
CA VAL A 94 12.71 -9.94 8.14
C VAL A 94 12.87 -10.04 6.62
N LEU A 95 13.68 -11.00 6.19
CA LEU A 95 13.90 -11.34 4.79
C LEU A 95 13.18 -12.64 4.48
N VAL A 96 12.42 -12.64 3.39
CA VAL A 96 11.65 -13.80 2.92
C VAL A 96 12.22 -14.23 1.58
N LYS A 97 12.73 -15.46 1.52
CA LYS A 97 13.19 -16.10 0.28
C LYS A 97 11.98 -16.29 -0.65
N PRO A 98 12.08 -15.98 -1.95
CA PRO A 98 11.01 -16.28 -2.90
C PRO A 98 10.81 -17.79 -3.01
N SER A 99 9.57 -18.25 -3.15
CA SER A 99 9.24 -19.65 -3.50
C SER A 99 8.91 -19.80 -4.98
N ALA A 100 9.19 -18.78 -5.79
CA ALA A 100 8.90 -18.84 -7.21
C ALA A 100 9.67 -19.98 -7.87
N GLN A 101 8.92 -20.76 -8.67
CA GLN A 101 9.43 -21.90 -9.40
C GLN A 101 9.16 -21.75 -10.89
N ALA A 102 10.00 -22.39 -11.71
CA ALA A 102 9.80 -22.41 -13.15
C ALA A 102 8.57 -23.25 -13.49
N VAL A 103 7.55 -22.60 -14.03
CA VAL A 103 6.31 -23.21 -14.51
C VAL A 103 6.30 -23.14 -16.03
N GLU A 104 6.33 -24.30 -16.68
CA GLU A 104 6.12 -24.37 -18.13
C GLU A 104 4.62 -24.41 -18.43
N ILE A 105 4.14 -23.39 -19.14
CA ILE A 105 2.77 -23.34 -19.63
C ILE A 105 2.75 -23.93 -21.03
N ASN A 106 1.94 -24.98 -21.22
CA ASN A 106 1.84 -25.72 -22.48
C ASN A 106 0.40 -25.69 -22.99
N ILE A 107 0.16 -24.97 -24.09
CA ILE A 107 -1.15 -24.88 -24.72
C ILE A 107 -1.16 -25.75 -25.99
N PRO A 108 -2.02 -26.78 -26.08
CA PRO A 108 -2.10 -27.65 -27.24
C PRO A 108 -2.43 -26.88 -28.52
N ARG A 109 -1.57 -26.99 -29.55
CA ARG A 109 -1.78 -26.34 -30.85
C ARG A 109 -3.07 -26.81 -31.52
N LYS A 110 -3.51 -28.04 -31.27
CA LYS A 110 -4.82 -28.56 -31.76
C LYS A 110 -6.02 -27.76 -31.25
N ALA A 111 -5.90 -27.10 -30.09
CA ALA A 111 -6.99 -26.36 -29.46
C ALA A 111 -7.10 -24.93 -29.99
N ILE A 112 -5.99 -24.33 -30.45
CA ILE A 112 -5.91 -22.94 -30.90
C ILE A 112 -5.75 -22.82 -32.44
N GLY A 113 -5.24 -23.86 -33.08
CA GLY A 113 -4.79 -23.82 -34.48
C GLY A 113 -3.38 -23.23 -34.63
N LYS A 114 -2.87 -23.16 -35.86
CA LYS A 114 -1.59 -22.51 -36.16
C LYS A 114 -1.78 -20.99 -36.15
N LYS A 115 -1.14 -20.33 -35.20
CA LYS A 115 -1.16 -18.89 -34.93
C LYS A 115 0.26 -18.33 -34.87
N LYS A 116 0.43 -17.09 -35.33
CA LYS A 116 1.75 -16.43 -35.42
C LYS A 116 2.22 -15.86 -34.09
N GLU A 117 1.31 -15.35 -33.26
CA GLU A 117 1.66 -14.68 -32.00
C GLU A 117 0.66 -14.99 -30.90
N LEU A 118 0.75 -16.17 -30.30
CA LEU A 118 -0.03 -16.50 -29.11
C LEU A 118 0.70 -15.96 -27.87
N ARG A 119 0.07 -15.08 -27.10
CA ARG A 119 0.61 -14.51 -25.86
C ARG A 119 -0.21 -14.99 -24.67
N LEU A 120 0.42 -15.02 -23.49
CA LEU A 120 -0.23 -15.36 -22.23
C LEU A 120 -0.31 -14.10 -21.37
N ILE A 121 -1.52 -13.71 -20.98
CA ILE A 121 -1.76 -12.54 -20.12
C ILE A 121 -2.46 -12.99 -18.85
N GLY A 122 -2.12 -12.42 -17.70
CA GLY A 122 -2.76 -12.79 -16.45
C GLY A 122 -2.24 -12.00 -15.26
N ALA A 123 -2.72 -12.35 -14.07
CA ALA A 123 -2.36 -11.67 -12.84
C ALA A 123 -0.83 -11.64 -12.60
N PHE A 124 -0.10 -12.67 -13.01
CA PHE A 124 1.36 -12.77 -12.86
C PHE A 124 2.17 -11.83 -13.77
N ASN A 125 1.56 -11.24 -14.79
CA ASN A 125 2.21 -10.23 -15.63
C ASN A 125 1.34 -8.98 -15.79
N ASN A 126 0.47 -8.70 -14.81
CA ASN A 126 -0.45 -7.57 -14.80
C ASN A 126 -1.29 -7.44 -16.08
N TRP A 127 -1.73 -8.57 -16.64
CA TRP A 127 -2.55 -8.61 -17.87
C TRP A 127 -1.88 -7.95 -19.09
N ASN A 128 -0.55 -7.89 -19.11
CA ASN A 128 0.22 -7.18 -20.14
C ASN A 128 0.09 -7.81 -21.54
N ARG A 129 -0.68 -7.18 -22.43
CA ARG A 129 -0.90 -7.61 -23.83
C ARG A 129 0.36 -7.46 -24.70
N GLY A 130 1.33 -6.68 -24.23
CA GLY A 130 2.68 -6.56 -24.78
C GLY A 130 3.65 -7.68 -24.39
N SER A 131 3.21 -8.72 -23.65
CA SER A 131 4.09 -9.81 -23.22
C SER A 131 4.75 -10.54 -24.40
N ALA A 132 5.88 -11.18 -24.16
CA ALA A 132 6.54 -12.01 -25.17
C ALA A 132 5.60 -13.13 -25.69
N PRO A 133 5.63 -13.44 -27.00
CA PRO A 133 4.85 -14.55 -27.55
C PRO A 133 5.37 -15.89 -27.05
N LEU A 134 4.46 -16.83 -26.85
CA LEU A 134 4.79 -18.23 -26.55
C LEU A 134 5.52 -18.86 -27.74
N LYS A 135 6.51 -19.70 -27.44
CA LYS A 135 7.29 -20.43 -28.44
C LYS A 135 6.42 -21.50 -29.09
N GLU A 136 6.25 -21.43 -30.40
CA GLU A 136 5.53 -22.47 -31.14
C GLU A 136 6.42 -23.72 -31.32
N THR A 137 5.87 -24.89 -31.01
CA THR A 137 6.41 -26.20 -31.36
C THR A 137 5.41 -26.95 -32.25
N ARG A 138 5.78 -28.16 -32.74
CA ARG A 138 4.86 -28.98 -33.56
C ARG A 138 3.55 -29.34 -32.83
N LYS A 139 3.56 -29.40 -31.49
CA LYS A 139 2.41 -29.87 -30.69
C LYS A 139 1.81 -28.81 -29.76
N HIS A 140 2.61 -27.86 -29.28
CA HIS A 140 2.22 -26.89 -28.26
C HIS A 140 2.74 -25.49 -28.55
N TYR A 141 2.08 -24.49 -27.97
CA TYR A 141 2.68 -23.21 -27.63
C TYR A 141 3.21 -23.29 -26.20
N SER A 142 4.49 -23.01 -25.98
CA SER A 142 5.10 -23.09 -24.67
C SER A 142 5.77 -21.80 -24.21
N GLY A 143 5.72 -21.55 -22.91
CA GLY A 143 6.40 -20.44 -22.26
C GLY A 143 6.75 -20.78 -20.82
N ASN A 144 7.92 -20.33 -20.39
CA ASN A 144 8.40 -20.54 -19.03
C ASN A 144 8.14 -19.27 -18.21
N TYR A 145 7.49 -19.44 -17.08
CA TYR A 145 7.16 -18.37 -16.16
C TYR A 145 7.71 -18.72 -14.78
N LEU A 146 8.30 -17.74 -14.10
CA LEU A 146 8.74 -17.90 -12.73
C LEU A 146 7.61 -17.43 -11.81
N LEU A 147 6.92 -18.37 -11.17
CA LEU A 147 5.69 -18.09 -10.43
C LEU A 147 5.77 -18.63 -9.00
N GLU A 148 5.33 -17.82 -8.05
CA GLU A 148 5.09 -18.26 -6.68
C GLU A 148 3.97 -19.30 -6.64
N PRO A 149 3.94 -20.20 -5.63
CA PRO A 149 2.78 -21.03 -5.38
C PRO A 149 1.51 -20.19 -5.18
N GLY A 150 0.45 -20.54 -5.89
CA GLY A 150 -0.77 -19.75 -5.86
C GLY A 150 -1.75 -20.05 -6.97
N ARG A 151 -2.87 -19.34 -6.90
CA ARG A 151 -3.94 -19.37 -7.89
C ARG A 151 -3.89 -18.10 -8.72
N TYR A 152 -3.60 -18.23 -9.99
CA TYR A 152 -3.51 -17.12 -10.94
C TYR A 152 -4.64 -17.16 -11.94
N GLU A 153 -5.18 -16.00 -12.25
CA GLU A 153 -6.13 -15.82 -13.33
C GLU A 153 -5.39 -15.40 -14.60
N TYR A 154 -5.75 -15.99 -15.74
CA TYR A 154 -5.12 -15.70 -17.02
C TYR A 154 -6.08 -15.82 -18.20
N LYS A 155 -5.65 -15.30 -19.35
CA LYS A 155 -6.23 -15.47 -20.68
C LYS A 155 -5.13 -15.61 -21.72
N LEU A 156 -5.52 -16.00 -22.92
CA LEU A 156 -4.67 -15.92 -24.10
C LEU A 156 -4.95 -14.60 -24.81
N TYR A 157 -3.91 -14.01 -25.37
CA TYR A 157 -4.03 -12.83 -26.22
C TYR A 157 -3.49 -13.17 -27.60
N LEU A 158 -4.34 -13.01 -28.61
CA LEU A 158 -4.08 -13.43 -29.97
C LEU A 158 -4.63 -12.38 -30.94
N ASP A 159 -3.77 -11.88 -31.83
CA ASP A 159 -4.15 -10.98 -32.93
C ASP A 159 -5.02 -9.79 -32.47
N GLY A 160 -4.73 -9.23 -31.29
CA GLY A 160 -5.48 -8.10 -30.72
C GLY A 160 -6.69 -8.47 -29.86
N GLN A 161 -7.01 -9.76 -29.71
CA GLN A 161 -8.19 -10.24 -29.00
C GLN A 161 -7.83 -11.14 -27.81
N GLU A 162 -8.57 -10.94 -26.72
CA GLU A 162 -8.51 -11.82 -25.57
C GLU A 162 -9.40 -13.05 -25.78
N MET A 163 -8.88 -14.22 -25.43
CA MET A 163 -9.65 -15.46 -25.44
C MET A 163 -9.35 -16.31 -24.21
N VAL A 164 -10.35 -17.06 -23.78
CA VAL A 164 -10.19 -18.12 -22.79
C VAL A 164 -9.38 -19.25 -23.44
N ASP A 165 -8.44 -19.82 -22.70
CA ASP A 165 -7.74 -21.04 -23.06
C ASP A 165 -8.75 -22.21 -23.14
N PRO A 166 -9.04 -22.72 -24.35
CA PRO A 166 -10.00 -23.79 -24.55
C PRO A 166 -9.47 -25.16 -24.08
N ALA A 167 -8.16 -25.28 -23.82
CA ALA A 167 -7.57 -26.50 -23.30
C ALA A 167 -7.66 -26.59 -21.77
N ASN A 168 -7.96 -25.49 -21.08
CA ASN A 168 -8.10 -25.45 -19.63
C ASN A 168 -9.57 -25.21 -19.23
N PRO A 169 -10.29 -26.23 -18.71
CA PRO A 169 -11.69 -26.09 -18.33
C PRO A 169 -11.89 -25.25 -17.04
N ASN A 170 -10.85 -25.07 -16.23
CA ASN A 170 -10.93 -24.33 -14.97
C ASN A 170 -11.00 -22.84 -15.24
N LYS A 171 -12.14 -22.22 -14.91
CA LYS A 171 -12.40 -20.81 -15.18
C LYS A 171 -13.20 -20.15 -14.06
N VAL A 172 -13.12 -18.83 -13.98
CA VAL A 172 -13.86 -17.98 -13.03
C VAL A 172 -14.45 -16.78 -13.75
N SER A 173 -15.61 -16.31 -13.32
CA SER A 173 -16.22 -15.08 -13.87
C SER A 173 -15.30 -13.90 -13.60
N ASN A 174 -15.11 -13.05 -14.61
CA ASN A 174 -14.29 -11.84 -14.47
C ASN A 174 -15.11 -10.60 -14.07
N GLY A 175 -16.40 -10.75 -13.76
CA GLY A 175 -17.28 -9.64 -13.38
C GLY A 175 -17.69 -8.71 -14.53
N MET A 176 -17.17 -8.92 -15.74
CA MET A 176 -17.41 -8.09 -16.94
C MET A 176 -18.13 -8.86 -18.05
N GLY A 177 -18.88 -9.90 -17.68
CA GLY A 177 -19.61 -10.75 -18.64
C GLY A 177 -18.74 -11.74 -19.42
N SER A 178 -17.51 -12.02 -18.96
CA SER A 178 -16.61 -13.02 -19.53
C SER A 178 -15.96 -13.88 -18.42
N PHE A 179 -15.00 -14.73 -18.79
CA PHE A 179 -14.30 -15.64 -17.88
C PHE A 179 -12.79 -15.49 -18.01
N ASN A 180 -12.07 -15.74 -16.91
CA ASN A 180 -10.63 -15.96 -16.87
C ASN A 180 -10.36 -17.45 -16.62
N ASN A 181 -9.31 -18.02 -17.22
CA ASN A 181 -8.81 -19.34 -16.83
C ASN A 181 -8.04 -19.28 -15.52
N ILE A 182 -7.97 -20.42 -14.83
CA ILE A 182 -7.23 -20.56 -13.59
C ILE A 182 -5.97 -21.39 -13.84
N LEU A 183 -4.81 -20.81 -13.53
CA LEU A 183 -3.53 -21.50 -13.39
C LEU A 183 -3.27 -21.73 -11.91
N LEU A 184 -3.15 -22.99 -11.50
CA LEU A 184 -2.75 -23.37 -10.15
C LEU A 184 -1.26 -23.75 -10.18
N VAL A 185 -0.46 -23.03 -9.41
CA VAL A 185 0.94 -23.35 -9.18
C VAL A 185 1.01 -24.00 -7.80
N GLU A 186 1.26 -25.32 -7.78
CA GLU A 186 1.31 -26.07 -6.52
C GLU A 186 2.55 -25.68 -5.71
N GLY A 187 2.35 -25.41 -4.42
CA GLY A 187 3.44 -25.20 -3.47
C GLY A 187 3.77 -26.47 -2.69
N ASP A 188 4.69 -26.35 -1.76
CA ASP A 188 4.93 -27.41 -0.79
C ASP A 188 3.63 -27.71 -0.01
N SER A 189 3.27 -28.99 0.06
CA SER A 189 2.07 -29.46 0.75
C SER A 189 2.18 -29.33 2.27
N ILE A 190 3.42 -29.20 2.77
CA ILE A 190 3.71 -29.03 4.17
C ILE A 190 3.33 -27.61 4.59
N LYS A 191 2.34 -27.49 5.47
CA LYS A 191 1.97 -26.22 6.08
C LYS A 191 2.57 -26.13 7.48
N PRO A 192 3.07 -24.96 7.91
CA PRO A 192 3.35 -24.74 9.32
C PRO A 192 2.06 -25.01 10.09
N GLY A 193 2.07 -26.04 10.93
CA GLY A 193 0.91 -26.31 11.78
C GLY A 193 0.70 -25.15 12.75
N GLY A 194 -0.52 -25.00 13.25
CA GLY A 194 -0.84 -23.94 14.20
C GLY A 194 -0.03 -24.07 15.49
N PHE A 195 0.42 -22.94 16.02
CA PHE A 195 0.95 -22.81 17.37
C PHE A 195 0.00 -21.93 18.19
N ALA A 196 0.01 -22.12 19.51
CA ALA A 196 -0.70 -21.26 20.44
C ALA A 196 0.30 -20.23 21.01
N VAL A 197 -0.10 -18.97 21.06
CA VAL A 197 0.68 -17.93 21.71
C VAL A 197 -0.04 -17.57 23.02
N SER A 198 0.72 -17.49 24.10
CA SER A 198 0.25 -17.00 25.40
C SER A 198 1.24 -15.98 25.91
N LEU A 199 0.72 -14.87 26.43
CA LEU A 199 1.50 -13.84 27.07
C LEU A 199 1.10 -13.82 28.55
N ASP A 200 2.09 -13.95 29.43
CA ASP A 200 1.90 -13.82 30.87
C ASP A 200 3.01 -12.90 31.39
N ARG A 201 2.61 -11.71 31.88
CA ARG A 201 3.52 -10.62 32.22
C ARG A 201 4.43 -10.33 31.02
N GLN A 202 5.73 -10.32 31.23
CA GLN A 202 6.75 -10.07 30.19
C GLN A 202 7.25 -11.33 29.49
N VAL A 203 6.45 -12.40 29.46
CA VAL A 203 6.88 -13.66 28.85
C VAL A 203 5.94 -14.02 27.70
N VAL A 204 6.51 -14.12 26.51
CA VAL A 204 5.85 -14.71 25.34
C VAL A 204 6.14 -16.20 25.34
N SER A 205 5.09 -17.01 25.37
CA SER A 205 5.17 -18.46 25.26
C SER A 205 4.49 -18.92 23.97
N VAL A 206 5.27 -19.46 23.04
CA VAL A 206 4.77 -20.15 21.84
C VAL A 206 4.72 -21.65 22.15
N ARG A 207 3.52 -22.24 22.11
CA ARG A 207 3.23 -23.62 22.55
C ARG A 207 2.53 -24.40 21.45
N ARG A 208 2.39 -25.72 21.66
CA ARG A 208 1.74 -26.65 20.72
C ARG A 208 2.42 -26.65 19.35
N ILE A 209 3.74 -26.47 19.35
CA ILE A 209 4.54 -26.48 18.13
C ILE A 209 4.48 -27.91 17.53
N PRO A 210 4.09 -28.07 16.25
CA PRO A 210 3.96 -29.38 15.62
C PRO A 210 5.27 -30.20 15.64
N PRO A 211 5.20 -31.54 15.50
CA PRO A 211 6.39 -32.40 15.45
C PRO A 211 7.40 -32.07 14.36
N ALA A 212 6.94 -31.49 13.24
CA ALA A 212 7.81 -31.02 12.17
C ALA A 212 8.56 -29.72 12.54
N GLU A 213 8.35 -29.18 13.74
CA GLU A 213 8.98 -27.99 14.36
C GLU A 213 9.21 -26.83 13.37
N PRO A 214 8.17 -26.00 13.08
CA PRO A 214 8.39 -24.79 12.29
C PRO A 214 9.46 -23.89 12.94
N HIS A 215 10.28 -23.29 12.10
CA HIS A 215 11.19 -22.24 12.52
C HIS A 215 10.40 -20.99 12.89
N LEU A 216 10.81 -20.32 13.98
CA LEU A 216 10.12 -19.15 14.52
C LEU A 216 11.08 -17.95 14.58
N ILE A 217 10.60 -16.79 14.15
CA ILE A 217 11.24 -15.49 14.41
C ILE A 217 10.25 -14.71 15.27
N VAL A 218 10.55 -14.59 16.57
CA VAL A 218 9.76 -13.80 17.52
C VAL A 218 10.44 -12.44 17.66
N MET A 219 9.66 -11.36 17.55
CA MET A 219 10.16 -9.99 17.60
C MET A 219 9.34 -9.15 18.56
N TRP A 220 9.98 -8.16 19.19
CA TRP A 220 9.32 -7.02 19.81
C TRP A 220 9.57 -5.79 18.95
N ASN A 221 8.51 -5.19 18.42
CA ASN A 221 8.57 -4.19 17.36
C ASN A 221 9.47 -4.65 16.19
N ASN A 222 10.65 -4.03 16.02
CA ASN A 222 11.62 -4.37 14.98
C ASN A 222 12.83 -5.14 15.52
N GLN A 223 12.84 -5.56 16.79
CA GLN A 223 13.94 -6.28 17.42
C GLN A 223 13.64 -7.77 17.56
N VAL A 224 14.53 -8.64 17.09
CA VAL A 224 14.42 -10.09 17.30
C VAL A 224 14.67 -10.44 18.76
N LEU A 225 13.81 -11.30 19.33
CA LEU A 225 13.92 -11.81 20.69
C LEU A 225 14.57 -13.20 20.72
N ALA A 226 15.46 -13.41 21.69
CA ALA A 226 15.95 -14.74 22.01
C ALA A 226 14.77 -15.65 22.39
N SER A 227 14.65 -16.78 21.68
CA SER A 227 13.47 -17.64 21.75
C SER A 227 13.86 -19.12 21.97
N PRO A 228 14.55 -19.46 23.09
CA PRO A 228 14.93 -20.84 23.38
C PRO A 228 13.72 -21.77 23.40
N CYS A 229 13.80 -22.86 22.63
CA CYS A 229 12.77 -23.87 22.56
C CYS A 229 13.12 -25.08 23.44
N LYS A 230 12.20 -25.47 24.33
CA LYS A 230 12.29 -26.72 25.08
C LYS A 230 11.74 -27.86 24.23
N ARG A 231 12.59 -28.85 23.98
CA ARG A 231 12.23 -30.13 23.34
C ARG A 231 11.50 -31.03 24.34
N SER A 232 10.26 -30.70 24.62
CA SER A 232 9.31 -31.51 25.40
C SER A 232 8.03 -31.61 24.59
N TYR A 233 7.32 -32.73 24.56
CA TYR A 233 6.09 -32.81 23.74
C TYR A 233 4.86 -32.27 24.49
N PRO A 234 4.13 -31.25 23.96
CA PRO A 234 4.42 -30.50 22.74
C PRO A 234 5.47 -29.40 22.95
N SER A 235 6.33 -29.18 21.93
CA SER A 235 7.46 -28.24 22.03
C SER A 235 6.97 -26.82 22.33
N SER A 236 7.78 -26.09 23.11
CA SER A 236 7.46 -24.71 23.48
C SER A 236 8.69 -23.82 23.42
N CYS A 237 8.54 -22.62 22.88
CA CYS A 237 9.57 -21.59 22.84
C CYS A 237 9.15 -20.41 23.71
N ILE A 238 10.11 -19.84 24.44
CA ILE A 238 9.85 -18.77 25.40
C ILE A 238 10.73 -17.58 25.05
N SER A 239 10.16 -16.40 24.99
CA SER A 239 10.86 -15.14 24.74
C SER A 239 10.50 -14.14 25.84
N GLN A 240 11.48 -13.32 26.26
CA GLN A 240 11.25 -12.24 27.23
C GLN A 240 10.92 -10.95 26.48
N ILE A 241 9.85 -10.28 26.91
CA ILE A 241 9.50 -8.93 26.47
C ILE A 241 10.46 -7.96 27.18
N PRO A 242 11.15 -7.07 26.47
CA PRO A 242 12.07 -6.11 27.08
C PRO A 242 11.37 -5.20 28.12
N GLU A 243 12.11 -4.78 29.16
CA GLU A 243 11.59 -3.87 30.20
C GLU A 243 11.16 -2.52 29.62
N GLU A 244 11.80 -2.10 28.53
CA GLU A 244 11.49 -0.90 27.76
C GLU A 244 10.04 -0.88 27.27
N ALA A 245 9.42 -2.05 27.05
CA ALA A 245 8.02 -2.14 26.65
C ALA A 245 7.07 -1.50 27.69
N LYS A 246 7.43 -1.49 28.98
CA LYS A 246 6.65 -0.84 30.04
C LYS A 246 6.60 0.68 29.93
N LYS A 247 7.51 1.28 29.16
CA LYS A 247 7.61 2.73 28.97
C LYS A 247 6.91 3.21 27.69
N ILE A 248 6.47 2.28 26.84
CA ILE A 248 5.89 2.57 25.54
C ILE A 248 4.41 2.19 25.59
N LYS A 249 3.51 3.17 25.42
CA LYS A 249 2.06 2.95 25.46
C LYS A 249 1.65 1.83 24.49
N ARG A 250 2.15 1.84 23.26
CA ARG A 250 1.82 0.83 22.25
C ARG A 250 3.06 0.22 21.62
N SER A 251 3.24 -1.08 21.79
CA SER A 251 4.29 -1.88 21.13
C SER A 251 3.71 -3.23 20.70
N TYR A 252 4.48 -4.04 19.99
CA TYR A 252 3.95 -5.25 19.35
C TYR A 252 4.87 -6.45 19.52
N ILE A 253 4.30 -7.61 19.84
CA ILE A 253 4.96 -8.88 19.59
C ILE A 253 4.58 -9.35 18.20
N ARG A 254 5.59 -9.69 17.40
CA ARG A 254 5.41 -10.22 16.04
C ARG A 254 6.03 -11.59 15.96
N ILE A 255 5.31 -12.54 15.37
CA ILE A 255 5.80 -13.91 15.20
C ILE A 255 5.66 -14.30 13.74
N TYR A 256 6.80 -14.63 13.16
CA TYR A 256 6.91 -15.20 11.82
C TYR A 256 7.26 -16.68 11.95
N SER A 257 6.67 -17.50 11.10
CA SER A 257 6.95 -18.94 11.08
C SER A 257 7.09 -19.48 9.67
N TYR A 258 7.94 -20.49 9.48
CA TYR A 258 7.96 -21.28 8.24
C TYR A 258 8.30 -22.74 8.54
N LEU A 259 8.00 -23.60 7.57
CA LEU A 259 8.36 -25.01 7.57
C LEU A 259 8.66 -25.44 6.13
N GLY A 260 9.87 -25.93 5.89
CA GLY A 260 10.36 -26.11 4.52
C GLY A 260 10.33 -24.78 3.76
N GLU A 261 9.69 -24.78 2.60
CA GLU A 261 9.50 -23.56 1.78
C GLU A 261 8.18 -22.83 2.08
N SER A 262 7.35 -23.35 2.99
CA SER A 262 6.04 -22.79 3.31
C SER A 262 6.10 -21.78 4.44
N LYS A 263 5.68 -20.54 4.16
CA LYS A 263 5.47 -19.50 5.17
C LYS A 263 4.14 -19.71 5.91
N GLY A 264 4.14 -19.51 7.22
CA GLY A 264 2.94 -19.51 8.07
C GLY A 264 2.26 -18.15 8.11
N ARG A 265 1.19 -18.03 8.91
CA ARG A 265 0.52 -16.74 9.09
C ARG A 265 1.33 -15.86 10.04
N ASP A 266 1.52 -14.61 9.65
CA ASP A 266 2.11 -13.59 10.51
C ASP A 266 1.16 -13.37 11.70
N GLN A 267 1.71 -13.40 12.92
CA GLN A 267 0.96 -13.04 14.13
C GLN A 267 1.48 -11.70 14.63
N ILE A 268 0.57 -10.78 14.92
CA ILE A 268 0.86 -9.50 15.55
C ILE A 268 -0.02 -9.38 16.79
N ILE A 269 0.60 -9.13 17.93
CA ILE A 269 -0.06 -9.04 19.23
C ILE A 269 0.27 -7.66 19.80
N PRO A 270 -0.72 -6.75 19.87
CA PRO A 270 -0.52 -5.44 20.47
C PRO A 270 -0.32 -5.55 21.98
N LEU A 271 0.59 -4.74 22.48
CA LEU A 271 0.88 -4.56 23.90
C LEU A 271 0.54 -3.14 24.32
N GLU A 272 -0.06 -3.01 25.50
CA GLU A 272 -0.21 -1.76 26.21
C GLU A 272 0.74 -1.74 27.43
N TYR A 273 1.73 -0.85 27.42
CA TYR A 273 2.79 -0.77 28.45
C TYR A 273 3.42 -2.14 28.80
N GLY A 274 3.69 -2.95 27.77
CA GLY A 274 4.33 -4.26 27.90
C GLY A 274 3.39 -5.42 28.24
N GLU A 275 2.12 -5.14 28.53
CA GLU A 275 1.09 -6.17 28.78
C GLU A 275 0.23 -6.38 27.53
N PRO A 276 -0.27 -7.60 27.26
CA PRO A 276 -1.12 -7.84 26.09
C PRO A 276 -2.41 -7.03 26.16
N VAL A 277 -2.82 -6.44 25.03
CA VAL A 277 -4.15 -5.88 24.89
C VAL A 277 -5.17 -7.02 24.90
N THR A 278 -6.16 -6.92 25.80
CA THR A 278 -7.19 -7.95 26.00
C THR A 278 -8.61 -7.44 25.79
N SER A 279 -8.78 -6.13 25.65
CA SER A 279 -10.05 -5.46 25.45
C SER A 279 -10.00 -4.47 24.28
N ALA A 280 -11.11 -4.30 23.56
CA ALA A 280 -11.19 -3.36 22.45
C ALA A 280 -11.09 -1.89 22.92
N GLU A 281 -11.50 -1.61 24.16
CA GLU A 281 -11.46 -0.29 24.80
C GLU A 281 -10.03 0.21 25.09
N GLN A 282 -9.04 -0.67 24.99
CA GLN A 282 -7.62 -0.31 25.08
C GLN A 282 -7.05 0.12 23.72
N LEU A 283 -7.82 -0.04 22.64
CA LEU A 283 -7.41 0.40 21.32
C LEU A 283 -7.89 1.82 21.09
N ASP A 284 -7.09 2.61 20.39
CA ASP A 284 -7.46 3.95 19.95
C ASP A 284 -7.17 4.14 18.45
N ARG A 285 -7.50 5.32 17.91
CA ARG A 285 -7.30 5.63 16.49
C ARG A 285 -5.85 5.50 16.02
N SER A 286 -4.86 5.51 16.91
CA SER A 286 -3.45 5.29 16.54
C SER A 286 -3.10 3.83 16.24
N ASP A 287 -3.99 2.88 16.56
CA ASP A 287 -3.82 1.45 16.30
C ASP A 287 -4.19 1.04 14.85
N TRP A 288 -3.39 1.50 13.88
CA TRP A 288 -3.62 1.30 12.44
C TRP A 288 -3.80 -0.16 11.99
N HIS A 289 -3.24 -1.15 12.70
CA HIS A 289 -3.46 -2.56 12.40
C HIS A 289 -4.91 -3.02 12.63
N ASN A 290 -5.72 -2.22 13.34
CA ASN A 290 -7.15 -2.43 13.58
C ASN A 290 -8.04 -1.46 12.78
N ALA A 291 -7.46 -0.72 11.84
CA ALA A 291 -8.21 0.19 10.99
C ALA A 291 -9.22 -0.59 10.11
N ARG A 292 -10.48 -0.18 10.17
CA ARG A 292 -11.59 -0.66 9.36
C ARG A 292 -12.09 0.54 8.57
N LEU A 293 -11.71 0.56 7.29
CA LEU A 293 -11.89 1.72 6.43
C LEU A 293 -13.26 1.71 5.76
N TYR A 294 -13.90 2.88 5.72
CA TYR A 294 -15.07 3.14 4.90
C TYR A 294 -14.74 4.21 3.86
N PHE A 295 -14.68 3.80 2.59
CA PHE A 295 -14.53 4.73 1.48
C PHE A 295 -15.89 5.34 1.12
N LEU A 296 -15.93 6.67 0.99
CA LEU A 296 -17.08 7.39 0.48
C LEU A 296 -16.67 8.38 -0.60
N MET A 297 -17.51 8.50 -1.62
CA MET A 297 -17.44 9.58 -2.59
C MET A 297 -18.31 10.72 -2.08
N VAL A 298 -17.68 11.85 -1.74
CA VAL A 298 -18.32 12.98 -1.04
C VAL A 298 -19.59 13.42 -1.77
N ASP A 299 -19.51 13.67 -3.07
CA ASP A 299 -20.63 14.11 -3.93
C ASP A 299 -21.82 13.14 -3.99
N ARG A 300 -21.64 11.86 -3.63
CA ARG A 300 -22.69 10.83 -3.66
C ARG A 300 -23.17 10.42 -2.29
N PHE A 301 -22.53 10.88 -1.22
CA PHE A 301 -22.76 10.36 0.11
C PHE A 301 -23.99 11.00 0.77
N LYS A 302 -23.96 12.32 0.98
CA LYS A 302 -25.06 13.08 1.57
C LYS A 302 -24.89 14.58 1.28
N ASP A 303 -25.96 15.22 0.84
CA ASP A 303 -26.07 16.68 0.72
C ASP A 303 -26.42 17.26 2.09
N GLY A 304 -25.50 18.00 2.70
CA GLY A 304 -25.64 18.62 4.01
C GLY A 304 -25.85 20.13 3.95
N ASP A 305 -25.37 20.81 2.91
CA ASP A 305 -25.54 22.24 2.65
C ASP A 305 -25.93 22.50 1.19
N THR A 306 -27.23 22.56 0.94
CA THR A 306 -27.78 22.79 -0.41
C THR A 306 -27.36 24.13 -1.04
N THR A 307 -26.79 25.08 -0.28
CA THR A 307 -26.40 26.40 -0.79
C THR A 307 -25.13 26.37 -1.63
N ASN A 308 -24.31 25.31 -1.52
CA ASN A 308 -23.12 25.10 -2.32
C ASN A 308 -23.38 24.24 -3.58
N ASN A 309 -24.61 23.75 -3.77
CA ASN A 309 -24.99 22.90 -4.90
C ASN A 309 -24.84 23.65 -6.22
N GLN A 310 -23.85 23.23 -7.03
CA GLN A 310 -23.60 23.81 -8.35
C GLN A 310 -23.32 22.72 -9.40
N PRO A 311 -24.36 22.05 -9.91
CA PRO A 311 -24.20 21.18 -11.08
C PRO A 311 -23.75 21.99 -12.29
N VAL A 312 -22.93 21.39 -13.15
CA VAL A 312 -22.44 22.03 -14.37
C VAL A 312 -23.63 22.25 -15.32
N PRO A 313 -23.89 23.49 -15.78
CA PRO A 313 -25.05 23.80 -16.62
C PRO A 313 -24.81 23.44 -18.09
N ASP A 314 -24.53 22.16 -18.37
CA ASP A 314 -24.36 21.61 -19.73
C ASP A 314 -25.34 20.45 -19.97
N THR A 315 -26.26 20.63 -20.92
CA THR A 315 -27.28 19.63 -21.28
C THR A 315 -26.70 18.37 -21.94
N ALA A 316 -25.44 18.41 -22.39
CA ALA A 316 -24.72 17.24 -22.90
C ALA A 316 -24.22 16.31 -21.78
N ILE A 317 -24.33 16.71 -20.51
CA ILE A 317 -24.02 15.86 -19.36
C ILE A 317 -25.29 15.11 -18.95
N HIS A 318 -25.23 13.78 -19.02
CA HIS A 318 -26.26 12.95 -18.41
C HIS A 318 -26.32 13.24 -16.90
N PRO A 319 -27.50 13.40 -16.25
CA PRO A 319 -27.58 13.81 -14.85
C PRO A 319 -26.71 12.98 -13.89
N LYS A 320 -26.63 11.65 -14.08
CA LYS A 320 -25.76 10.75 -13.29
C LYS A 320 -24.23 11.00 -13.43
N ALA A 321 -23.82 11.77 -14.43
CA ALA A 321 -22.44 12.19 -14.70
C ALA A 321 -22.19 13.66 -14.30
N ASN A 322 -23.16 14.30 -13.64
CA ASN A 322 -23.05 15.64 -13.07
C ASN A 322 -22.89 15.58 -11.53
N TYR A 323 -22.62 16.71 -10.89
CA TYR A 323 -22.64 16.84 -9.42
C TYR A 323 -24.04 16.56 -8.86
N TYR A 324 -24.14 15.87 -7.73
CA TYR A 324 -25.40 15.59 -7.01
C TYR A 324 -25.54 16.37 -5.70
N GLY A 325 -24.50 17.08 -5.27
CA GLY A 325 -24.57 18.00 -4.12
C GLY A 325 -24.15 17.37 -2.80
N GLY A 326 -23.58 16.16 -2.81
CA GLY A 326 -22.97 15.63 -1.60
C GLY A 326 -21.74 16.45 -1.19
N ASP A 327 -21.57 16.69 0.10
CA ASP A 327 -20.58 17.66 0.59
C ASP A 327 -20.01 17.29 1.96
N LEU A 328 -19.04 18.09 2.45
CA LEU A 328 -18.38 17.86 3.73
C LEU A 328 -19.34 18.03 4.90
N ALA A 329 -20.32 18.93 4.79
CA ALA A 329 -21.37 19.10 5.80
C ALA A 329 -22.22 17.82 5.95
N GLY A 330 -22.53 17.14 4.85
CA GLY A 330 -23.25 15.87 4.87
C GLY A 330 -22.45 14.75 5.53
N VAL A 331 -21.14 14.70 5.29
CA VAL A 331 -20.21 13.78 5.97
C VAL A 331 -20.17 14.05 7.47
N ASP A 332 -19.98 15.31 7.86
CA ASP A 332 -19.94 15.75 9.26
C ASP A 332 -21.21 15.34 10.04
N GLN A 333 -22.38 15.62 9.44
CA GLN A 333 -23.64 15.22 10.03
C GLN A 333 -23.71 13.70 10.26
N LYS A 334 -23.08 12.87 9.41
CA LYS A 334 -23.06 11.41 9.59
C LYS A 334 -22.08 10.94 10.65
N ILE A 335 -20.98 11.66 10.86
CA ILE A 335 -20.09 11.46 12.01
C ILE A 335 -20.90 11.71 13.29
N LYS A 336 -21.54 12.88 13.41
CA LYS A 336 -22.38 13.27 14.55
C LYS A 336 -23.58 12.35 14.80
N ASP A 337 -24.16 11.78 13.74
CA ASP A 337 -25.22 10.78 13.80
C ASP A 337 -24.72 9.38 14.29
N ASN A 338 -23.42 9.23 14.59
CA ASN A 338 -22.77 7.97 14.93
C ASN A 338 -22.86 6.89 13.82
N TYR A 339 -23.00 7.27 12.56
CA TYR A 339 -23.23 6.33 11.45
C TYR A 339 -22.08 5.32 11.32
N PHE A 340 -20.83 5.80 11.37
CA PHE A 340 -19.64 4.98 11.15
C PHE A 340 -19.39 4.03 12.33
N GLN A 341 -19.55 4.51 13.55
CA GLN A 341 -19.40 3.71 14.77
C GLN A 341 -20.44 2.59 14.83
N ASN A 342 -21.69 2.88 14.47
CA ASN A 342 -22.76 1.87 14.39
C ASN A 342 -22.48 0.77 13.35
N LEU A 343 -21.71 1.08 12.30
CA LEU A 343 -21.21 0.09 11.32
C LEU A 343 -19.94 -0.64 11.78
N GLY A 344 -19.33 -0.22 12.89
CA GLY A 344 -18.04 -0.74 13.36
C GLY A 344 -16.84 -0.22 12.57
N ILE A 345 -16.95 0.94 11.93
CA ILE A 345 -15.89 1.64 11.20
C ILE A 345 -15.16 2.59 12.16
N ASN A 346 -13.84 2.66 12.05
CA ASN A 346 -12.98 3.58 12.82
C ASN A 346 -12.01 4.38 11.92
N SER A 347 -12.17 4.30 10.60
CA SER A 347 -11.39 5.09 9.65
C SER A 347 -12.24 5.46 8.44
N ILE A 348 -12.37 6.74 8.15
CA ILE A 348 -13.11 7.27 7.02
C ILE A 348 -12.11 7.63 5.92
N TRP A 349 -12.36 7.15 4.70
CA TRP A 349 -11.58 7.51 3.52
C TRP A 349 -12.46 8.34 2.58
N LEU A 350 -12.12 9.62 2.44
CA LEU A 350 -12.80 10.55 1.55
C LEU A 350 -12.22 10.47 0.13
N SER A 351 -13.08 10.48 -0.89
CA SER A 351 -12.69 10.82 -2.27
C SER A 351 -11.99 12.19 -2.33
N PRO A 352 -11.27 12.52 -3.42
CA PRO A 352 -10.58 13.79 -3.50
C PRO A 352 -11.56 14.96 -3.34
N ILE A 353 -11.17 15.94 -2.52
CA ILE A 353 -11.99 17.12 -2.22
C ILE A 353 -11.43 18.39 -2.85
N THR A 354 -10.40 18.25 -3.67
CA THR A 354 -9.69 19.35 -4.30
C THR A 354 -10.52 20.01 -5.39
N GLN A 355 -10.27 21.30 -5.66
CA GLN A 355 -10.97 22.04 -6.69
C GLN A 355 -10.82 21.38 -8.07
N ASN A 356 -11.95 21.05 -8.68
CA ASN A 356 -12.09 20.52 -10.04
C ASN A 356 -12.64 21.60 -11.00
N PRO A 357 -12.59 21.41 -12.33
CA PRO A 357 -13.13 22.34 -13.31
C PRO A 357 -14.64 22.62 -13.14
N ASP A 358 -15.08 23.77 -13.66
CA ASP A 358 -16.48 24.20 -13.63
C ASP A 358 -17.26 23.77 -14.88
N ASP A 359 -16.56 23.19 -15.86
CA ASP A 359 -17.06 22.77 -17.16
C ASP A 359 -16.98 21.25 -17.38
N ALA A 360 -17.53 20.82 -18.52
CA ALA A 360 -17.71 19.42 -18.87
C ALA A 360 -16.60 18.93 -19.80
N TRP A 361 -16.00 17.79 -19.46
CA TRP A 361 -14.90 17.17 -20.21
C TRP A 361 -15.22 15.73 -20.58
N GLY A 362 -14.33 15.18 -21.42
CA GLY A 362 -14.51 13.86 -22.00
C GLY A 362 -15.71 13.76 -22.94
N LEU A 363 -15.78 12.64 -23.67
CA LEU A 363 -16.95 12.29 -24.44
C LEU A 363 -17.09 10.76 -24.44
N TRP A 364 -18.06 10.26 -23.70
CA TRP A 364 -18.46 8.88 -23.82
C TRP A 364 -19.48 8.76 -24.93
N ASN A 365 -19.12 8.10 -26.02
CA ASN A 365 -20.00 7.84 -27.16
C ASN A 365 -19.99 6.34 -27.51
N LYS A 366 -20.39 5.49 -26.55
CA LYS A 366 -20.48 4.04 -26.74
C LYS A 366 -21.88 3.53 -26.37
N GLY A 367 -22.45 2.71 -27.24
CA GLY A 367 -23.78 2.12 -27.06
C GLY A 367 -24.91 3.12 -27.34
N LYS A 368 -25.87 3.22 -26.41
CA LYS A 368 -27.05 4.12 -26.51
C LYS A 368 -26.90 5.41 -25.70
N VAL A 369 -25.75 5.62 -25.04
CA VAL A 369 -25.51 6.77 -24.17
C VAL A 369 -24.39 7.61 -24.78
N THR A 370 -24.70 8.87 -25.04
CA THR A 370 -23.72 9.91 -25.39
C THR A 370 -23.72 10.93 -24.26
N THR A 371 -22.59 11.12 -23.60
CA THR A 371 -22.49 12.06 -22.47
C THR A 371 -21.09 12.65 -22.35
N LYS A 372 -21.01 13.92 -21.95
CA LYS A 372 -19.83 14.48 -21.28
C LYS A 372 -19.88 14.19 -19.78
N PHE A 373 -18.84 14.57 -19.05
CA PHE A 373 -18.75 14.38 -17.61
C PHE A 373 -18.31 15.68 -16.93
N SER A 374 -18.82 15.91 -15.72
CA SER A 374 -18.24 16.90 -14.80
C SER A 374 -17.23 16.23 -13.86
N GLY A 375 -16.35 17.00 -13.22
CA GLY A 375 -15.33 16.51 -12.28
C GLY A 375 -15.85 16.05 -10.90
N TYR A 376 -17.11 15.63 -10.81
CA TYR A 376 -17.81 15.35 -9.54
C TYR A 376 -17.15 14.30 -8.63
N HIS A 377 -16.32 13.45 -9.21
CA HIS A 377 -15.60 12.41 -8.48
C HIS A 377 -14.29 12.91 -7.85
N GLY A 378 -13.87 14.15 -8.15
CA GLY A 378 -12.72 14.81 -7.53
C GLY A 378 -11.34 14.59 -8.20
N TYR A 379 -11.25 13.68 -9.17
CA TYR A 379 -9.97 13.23 -9.76
C TYR A 379 -9.43 14.11 -10.89
N TRP A 380 -9.99 15.30 -11.14
CA TRP A 380 -9.51 16.26 -12.15
C TRP A 380 -9.03 17.54 -11.47
N PRO A 381 -8.01 17.50 -10.59
CA PRO A 381 -7.63 18.67 -9.83
C PRO A 381 -7.16 19.81 -10.76
N ILE A 382 -7.76 20.99 -10.62
CA ILE A 382 -7.21 22.28 -11.09
C ILE A 382 -6.48 23.04 -9.98
N SER A 383 -6.55 22.52 -8.75
CA SER A 383 -5.68 22.87 -7.63
C SER A 383 -5.53 21.66 -6.71
N ASN A 384 -4.32 21.36 -6.25
CA ASN A 384 -4.10 20.27 -5.28
C ASN A 384 -4.26 20.70 -3.80
N ILE A 385 -4.47 21.99 -3.51
CA ILE A 385 -4.44 22.54 -2.14
C ILE A 385 -5.71 23.29 -1.73
N ARG A 386 -6.68 23.42 -2.64
CA ARG A 386 -7.92 24.15 -2.39
C ARG A 386 -9.09 23.17 -2.34
N VAL A 387 -9.87 23.22 -1.25
CA VAL A 387 -11.16 22.51 -1.17
C VAL A 387 -12.09 23.03 -2.27
N ASP A 388 -12.71 22.12 -3.01
CA ASP A 388 -13.70 22.44 -4.03
C ASP A 388 -14.88 23.15 -3.37
N TYR A 389 -15.23 24.33 -3.86
CA TYR A 389 -16.30 25.13 -3.27
C TYR A 389 -17.67 24.43 -3.31
N ARG A 390 -17.85 23.40 -4.18
CA ARG A 390 -19.05 22.56 -4.23
C ARG A 390 -19.13 21.55 -3.09
N PHE A 391 -18.01 21.24 -2.43
CA PHE A 391 -17.97 20.35 -1.27
C PHE A 391 -17.90 21.10 0.05
N GLY A 392 -17.57 22.38 0.03
CA GLY A 392 -17.53 23.24 1.22
C GLY A 392 -16.32 24.15 1.24
N LYS A 393 -15.96 24.60 2.45
CA LYS A 393 -14.83 25.48 2.73
C LYS A 393 -13.77 24.72 3.54
N SER A 394 -12.56 25.27 3.59
CA SER A 394 -11.48 24.78 4.45
C SER A 394 -11.90 24.66 5.93
N ALA A 395 -12.73 25.58 6.42
CA ALA A 395 -13.24 25.53 7.79
C ALA A 395 -14.15 24.32 8.04
N ASP A 396 -14.97 23.93 7.06
CA ASP A 396 -15.82 22.74 7.15
C ASP A 396 -14.93 21.48 7.21
N PHE A 397 -13.82 21.48 6.45
CA PHE A 397 -12.86 20.37 6.49
C PHE A 397 -12.12 20.26 7.84
N THR A 398 -11.73 21.37 8.45
CA THR A 398 -11.20 21.36 9.83
C THR A 398 -12.24 20.80 10.80
N GLN A 399 -13.49 21.24 10.70
CA GLN A 399 -14.56 20.81 11.60
C GLN A 399 -14.80 19.31 11.52
N ILE A 400 -14.82 18.71 10.32
CA ILE A 400 -15.05 17.26 10.21
C ILE A 400 -13.91 16.43 10.80
N ILE A 401 -12.67 16.95 10.77
CA ILE A 401 -11.51 16.29 11.38
C ILE A 401 -11.66 16.33 12.90
N ASP A 402 -11.97 17.50 13.45
CA ASP A 402 -12.17 17.69 14.88
C ASP A 402 -13.29 16.77 15.41
N ASP A 403 -14.42 16.71 14.70
CA ASP A 403 -15.56 15.86 15.06
C ASP A 403 -15.24 14.36 14.89
N ALA A 404 -14.50 13.97 13.84
CA ALA A 404 -14.03 12.60 13.67
C ALA A 404 -13.10 12.17 14.82
N HIS A 405 -12.13 13.01 15.17
CA HIS A 405 -11.16 12.74 16.22
C HIS A 405 -11.78 12.71 17.61
N ALA A 406 -12.80 13.54 17.87
CA ALA A 406 -13.56 13.51 19.11
C ALA A 406 -14.23 12.14 19.36
N ASP A 407 -14.57 11.43 18.29
CA ASP A 407 -15.16 10.09 18.33
C ASP A 407 -14.15 8.95 18.06
N ASP A 408 -12.84 9.23 18.15
CA ASP A 408 -11.75 8.26 17.91
C ASP A 408 -11.78 7.64 16.50
N LEU A 409 -12.23 8.41 15.51
CA LEU A 409 -12.17 8.05 14.09
C LEU A 409 -10.93 8.65 13.44
N ASN A 410 -10.34 7.93 12.49
CA ASN A 410 -9.34 8.48 11.57
C ASN A 410 -10.00 9.06 10.30
N LEU A 411 -9.42 10.10 9.73
CA LEU A 411 -9.79 10.67 8.43
C LEU A 411 -8.62 10.63 7.44
N ILE A 412 -8.82 9.89 6.36
CA ILE A 412 -7.86 9.73 5.25
C ILE A 412 -8.41 10.47 4.03
N LEU A 413 -7.54 11.24 3.38
CA LEU A 413 -7.88 11.94 2.13
C LEU A 413 -7.31 11.21 0.91
N ASP A 414 -8.11 11.05 -0.14
CA ASP A 414 -7.59 10.60 -1.44
C ASP A 414 -6.80 11.74 -2.12
N TYR A 415 -5.54 11.47 -2.45
CA TYR A 415 -4.61 12.44 -3.00
C TYR A 415 -4.20 12.06 -4.42
N VAL A 416 -4.48 12.98 -5.35
CA VAL A 416 -4.24 12.80 -6.79
C VAL A 416 -2.89 13.41 -7.17
N ALA A 417 -1.85 12.57 -7.19
CA ALA A 417 -0.48 13.01 -7.50
C ALA A 417 -0.03 12.72 -8.94
N ASN A 418 -0.59 11.67 -9.56
CA ASN A 418 -0.11 11.15 -10.85
C ASN A 418 -0.40 12.12 -12.00
N HIS A 419 -1.57 12.74 -11.99
CA HIS A 419 -2.06 13.63 -13.03
C HIS A 419 -2.71 14.87 -12.45
N VAL A 420 -2.80 15.89 -13.29
CA VAL A 420 -3.59 17.10 -13.02
C VAL A 420 -4.50 17.37 -14.21
N HIS A 421 -5.53 18.20 -14.03
CA HIS A 421 -6.30 18.68 -15.16
C HIS A 421 -5.45 19.60 -16.06
N ILE A 422 -5.70 19.64 -17.37
CA ILE A 422 -4.96 20.56 -18.26
C ILE A 422 -5.11 22.03 -17.85
N ASN A 423 -6.19 22.41 -17.15
CA ASN A 423 -6.36 23.79 -16.65
C ASN A 423 -5.55 24.08 -15.37
N HIS A 424 -4.86 23.08 -14.81
CA HIS A 424 -4.06 23.24 -13.60
C HIS A 424 -2.85 24.16 -13.86
N PRO A 425 -2.56 25.16 -13.00
CA PRO A 425 -1.46 26.09 -13.19
C PRO A 425 -0.08 25.42 -13.36
N ILE A 426 0.20 24.35 -12.62
CA ILE A 426 1.44 23.56 -12.78
C ILE A 426 1.61 23.09 -14.22
N TYR A 427 0.58 22.52 -14.84
CA TYR A 427 0.65 22.05 -16.22
C TYR A 427 0.72 23.21 -17.22
N GLN A 428 -0.08 24.26 -17.02
CA GLN A 428 -0.08 25.43 -17.92
C GLN A 428 1.29 26.11 -17.98
N ASN A 429 1.98 26.21 -16.85
CA ASN A 429 3.31 26.82 -16.76
C ASN A 429 4.45 25.86 -17.14
N ASN A 430 4.22 24.54 -17.10
CA ASN A 430 5.25 23.52 -17.31
C ASN A 430 4.73 22.35 -18.14
N LYS A 431 4.36 22.60 -19.40
CA LYS A 431 3.78 21.55 -20.26
C LYS A 431 4.72 20.37 -20.51
N ASP A 432 6.03 20.60 -20.43
CA ASP A 432 7.07 19.57 -20.55
C ASP A 432 7.18 18.64 -19.33
N TRP A 433 6.47 18.95 -18.24
CA TRP A 433 6.38 18.06 -17.07
C TRP A 433 5.46 16.87 -17.32
N ALA A 434 4.55 16.96 -18.29
CA ALA A 434 3.73 15.84 -18.69
C ALA A 434 4.49 14.91 -19.63
N THR A 435 4.18 13.62 -19.56
CA THR A 435 4.64 12.64 -20.54
C THR A 435 4.01 12.91 -21.91
N ASN A 436 4.56 12.32 -22.97
CA ASN A 436 4.04 12.54 -24.32
C ASN A 436 2.66 11.87 -24.51
N LEU A 437 1.68 12.67 -24.94
CA LEU A 437 0.35 12.18 -25.34
C LEU A 437 0.38 11.30 -26.59
N TYR A 438 1.40 11.43 -27.43
CA TYR A 438 1.57 10.61 -28.63
C TYR A 438 2.84 9.76 -28.52
N LEU A 439 2.71 8.48 -28.87
CA LEU A 439 3.82 7.54 -28.97
C LEU A 439 4.65 7.84 -30.23
N PRO A 440 5.89 7.31 -30.34
CA PRO A 440 6.74 7.51 -31.52
C PRO A 440 6.12 7.07 -32.85
N ASP A 441 5.14 6.15 -32.80
CA ASP A 441 4.39 5.68 -33.97
C ASP A 441 3.19 6.59 -34.34
N GLY A 442 3.00 7.70 -33.61
CA GLY A 442 1.91 8.66 -33.82
C GLY A 442 0.59 8.25 -33.18
N THR A 443 0.49 7.09 -32.53
CA THR A 443 -0.73 6.68 -31.83
C THR A 443 -0.89 7.41 -30.50
N LYS A 444 -2.14 7.67 -30.10
CA LYS A 444 -2.44 8.34 -28.83
C LYS A 444 -2.13 7.41 -27.65
N ASN A 445 -1.46 7.96 -26.64
CA ASN A 445 -1.04 7.30 -25.41
C ASN A 445 -2.10 7.48 -24.30
N THR A 446 -3.34 7.12 -24.59
CA THR A 446 -4.45 7.05 -23.64
C THR A 446 -4.97 5.62 -23.60
N GLU A 447 -5.46 5.16 -22.46
CA GLU A 447 -6.00 3.79 -22.29
C GLU A 447 -4.96 2.66 -22.51
N LYS A 448 -3.65 2.96 -22.49
CA LYS A 448 -2.54 1.99 -22.67
C LYS A 448 -1.77 1.68 -21.37
N TRP A 449 -2.51 1.62 -20.26
CA TRP A 449 -1.99 1.53 -18.89
C TRP A 449 -1.12 0.33 -18.56
N ASP A 450 -1.22 -0.74 -19.35
CA ASP A 450 -0.43 -1.95 -19.14
C ASP A 450 0.84 -1.91 -19.99
N GLU A 451 0.77 -1.41 -21.22
CA GLU A 451 1.90 -1.32 -22.15
C GLU A 451 2.82 -0.13 -21.84
N TYR A 452 2.25 1.02 -21.51
CA TYR A 452 2.95 2.28 -21.26
C TYR A 452 2.59 2.83 -19.87
N ARG A 453 2.69 1.96 -18.86
CA ARG A 453 2.15 2.22 -17.51
C ARG A 453 2.59 3.52 -16.84
N LEU A 454 3.82 3.99 -17.12
CA LEU A 454 4.42 5.19 -16.51
C LEU A 454 4.18 6.46 -17.33
N THR A 455 3.61 6.37 -18.53
CA THR A 455 3.52 7.50 -19.45
C THR A 455 2.14 7.70 -20.06
N THR A 456 1.24 6.73 -19.95
CA THR A 456 -0.13 6.83 -20.45
C THR A 456 -0.88 7.95 -19.74
N TRP A 457 -1.58 8.81 -20.49
CA TRP A 457 -2.48 9.84 -19.97
C TRP A 457 -3.86 9.26 -19.62
N PHE A 458 -4.47 9.77 -18.54
CA PHE A 458 -5.80 9.33 -18.06
C PHE A 458 -6.90 9.60 -19.09
N ASP A 459 -6.82 10.77 -19.70
CA ASP A 459 -7.65 11.23 -20.81
C ASP A 459 -6.91 12.41 -21.48
N ASP A 460 -7.46 12.95 -22.55
CA ASP A 460 -6.92 14.12 -23.28
C ASP A 460 -6.77 15.37 -22.38
N HIS A 461 -7.54 15.42 -21.30
CA HIS A 461 -7.58 16.52 -20.36
C HIS A 461 -6.89 16.20 -19.01
N LEU A 462 -6.26 15.02 -18.90
CA LEU A 462 -5.59 14.53 -17.69
C LEU A 462 -4.16 14.05 -18.01
N PRO A 463 -3.22 15.01 -18.22
CA PRO A 463 -1.82 14.71 -18.40
C PRO A 463 -1.21 13.96 -17.22
N THR A 464 -0.51 12.88 -17.54
CA THR A 464 0.35 12.17 -16.57
C THR A 464 1.65 12.92 -16.39
N LEU A 465 1.97 13.28 -15.15
CA LEU A 465 3.22 13.94 -14.80
C LEU A 465 4.39 12.95 -14.85
N ASP A 466 5.55 13.41 -15.30
CA ASP A 466 6.76 12.59 -15.37
C ASP A 466 7.47 12.51 -14.01
N LEU A 467 6.86 11.78 -13.07
CA LEU A 467 7.33 11.64 -11.68
C LEU A 467 8.67 10.91 -11.51
N ARG A 468 9.35 10.55 -12.62
CA ARG A 468 10.76 10.11 -12.61
C ARG A 468 11.72 11.28 -12.41
N ARG A 469 11.23 12.51 -12.58
CA ARG A 469 11.98 13.77 -12.47
C ARG A 469 11.73 14.38 -11.09
N LYS A 470 12.78 14.52 -10.29
CA LYS A 470 12.67 15.00 -8.90
C LYS A 470 12.07 16.40 -8.81
N GLU A 471 12.39 17.27 -9.77
CA GLU A 471 11.85 18.63 -9.85
C GLU A 471 10.32 18.69 -10.06
N ILE A 472 9.70 17.58 -10.47
CA ILE A 472 8.24 17.42 -10.58
C ILE A 472 7.66 16.78 -9.33
N VAL A 473 8.38 15.81 -8.74
CA VAL A 473 7.98 15.15 -7.48
C VAL A 473 7.88 16.16 -6.34
N ASP A 474 8.85 17.07 -6.21
CA ASP A 474 8.94 17.99 -5.07
C ASP A 474 7.69 18.91 -4.95
N PRO A 475 7.21 19.60 -6.02
CA PRO A 475 5.96 20.36 -5.97
C PRO A 475 4.72 19.53 -5.62
N MET A 476 4.65 18.28 -6.07
CA MET A 476 3.53 17.41 -5.72
C MET A 476 3.61 17.01 -4.24
N VAL A 477 4.79 16.68 -3.74
CA VAL A 477 5.02 16.42 -2.30
C VAL A 477 4.66 17.66 -1.48
N ASP A 478 5.04 18.86 -1.91
CA ASP A 478 4.67 20.12 -1.23
C ASP A 478 3.16 20.30 -1.13
N SER A 479 2.40 19.93 -2.18
CA SER A 479 0.94 20.01 -2.15
C SER A 479 0.30 18.96 -1.23
N ALA A 480 0.91 17.78 -1.05
CA ALA A 480 0.49 16.83 -0.02
C ALA A 480 0.82 17.36 1.39
N LEU A 481 2.03 17.91 1.58
CA LEU A 481 2.46 18.50 2.84
C LEU A 481 1.59 19.69 3.27
N PHE A 482 1.01 20.43 2.33
CA PHE A 482 0.04 21.47 2.64
C PHE A 482 -1.09 20.92 3.52
N TRP A 483 -1.68 19.78 3.17
CA TRP A 483 -2.79 19.25 3.95
C TRP A 483 -2.34 18.77 5.33
N VAL A 484 -1.22 18.03 5.42
CA VAL A 484 -0.68 17.53 6.69
C VAL A 484 -0.25 18.66 7.64
N LYS A 485 0.21 19.80 7.08
CA LYS A 485 0.62 20.95 7.89
C LYS A 485 -0.54 21.84 8.35
N ASN A 486 -1.64 21.89 7.60
CA ASN A 486 -2.76 22.78 7.88
C ASN A 486 -3.97 22.08 8.51
N TYR A 487 -4.01 20.74 8.45
CA TYR A 487 -5.08 19.92 8.98
C TYR A 487 -4.48 18.71 9.68
N ASP A 488 -5.06 18.30 10.82
CA ASP A 488 -4.62 17.11 11.57
C ASP A 488 -5.14 15.84 10.89
N LEU A 489 -4.74 15.61 9.64
CA LEU A 489 -5.14 14.43 8.87
C LEU A 489 -4.34 13.19 9.26
N ASP A 490 -5.03 12.06 9.23
CA ASP A 490 -4.45 10.77 9.64
C ASP A 490 -3.70 10.06 8.51
N GLY A 491 -3.86 10.54 7.27
CA GLY A 491 -3.04 10.14 6.15
C GLY A 491 -3.68 10.36 4.79
N PHE A 492 -3.05 9.76 3.78
CA PHE A 492 -3.54 9.77 2.41
C PHE A 492 -3.71 8.38 1.84
N ARG A 493 -4.69 8.24 0.96
CA ARG A 493 -4.67 7.23 -0.10
C ARG A 493 -4.09 7.89 -1.34
N HIS A 494 -3.02 7.33 -1.89
CA HIS A 494 -2.39 7.85 -3.10
C HIS A 494 -3.11 7.28 -4.33
N ASP A 495 -3.65 8.15 -5.18
CA ASP A 495 -4.28 7.71 -6.42
C ASP A 495 -3.27 7.18 -7.44
N ALA A 496 -3.71 6.24 -8.28
CA ALA A 496 -2.96 5.76 -9.43
C ALA A 496 -1.52 5.25 -9.14
N THR A 497 -1.19 4.75 -7.94
CA THR A 497 0.19 4.35 -7.53
C THR A 497 0.92 3.37 -8.47
N LYS A 498 0.17 2.58 -9.28
CA LYS A 498 0.77 1.67 -10.28
C LYS A 498 1.46 2.43 -11.44
N HIS A 499 1.01 3.66 -11.69
CA HIS A 499 1.33 4.53 -12.81
C HIS A 499 2.30 5.62 -12.36
#